data_AF-A0A1R2AVE9-F1
#
_entry.id   AF-A0A1R2AVE9-F1
#
_cell.length_a   1.000
_cell.length_b   1.000
_cell.length_c   1.000
_cell.angle_alpha   90.00
_cell.angle_beta   90.00
_cell.angle_gamma   90.00
#
_symmetry.space_group_name_H-M   'P 1'
#
loop_
_entity.id
_entity.type
_entity.pdbx_description
1 polymer ?
#
loop_
_entity_poly.entity_id
_entity_poly.type
_entity_poly.pdbx_seq_one_letter_code
_entity_poly.pdbx_strand_id
1 'polypeptide(L)'
;MEAPRILINEVIISPRSRHGYSVREVQAYSSQSLRSKKSFQNDYMSTENDMKSEKALVTELSSWENTIKNFSSLEIIREAKSLMERRIQHQNIAEEAINNRKKCFGKDTSPSTSLKFNTTNIRITKRLEEEKFKEKSLYYKQYEDELDKSLRNFEKKLKEINDYRESLRAEVIGMRNELNKSHEELEVCRKNLEKLEKQRKYLTVRTGTASYLSRRASIREEINQRESRYVIISEGITAEITKNTRIIDSFDQECAVLRKEIKLIKNAQIKHFRNLLLEGKDTRNEGLQWLVKKLWKLDENINKTDFSSFLEEKSIDVIMQISKKSKEIEDYLARITNGSFGKSGKSYDSSSDIKSIQTRIAEVSKSIRIKKSETIGFEGKKSIIWENLSPEDFDCKYKGMTGLMVCEQKIERLKNDIKKLQDEEIKRIFKECFLNSYDEKKKIDIKVLIAALVGVDNLDKYSTFVIKLKRDFMSKLSSTKTFNFSSGSKTDRYKV
;
A
#
# COMPACT_ATOMS: atom_id res chain seq x y z
N MET A 1 34.65 -44.26 -15.65
CA MET A 1 33.76 -43.11 -15.34
C MET A 1 32.84 -42.96 -16.53
N GLU A 2 31.67 -43.59 -16.45
CA GLU A 2 30.68 -43.66 -17.52
C GLU A 2 29.70 -42.48 -17.42
N ALA A 3 29.42 -41.85 -18.55
CA ALA A 3 28.41 -40.80 -18.68
C ALA A 3 27.01 -41.44 -18.84
N PRO A 4 25.94 -40.83 -18.28
CA PRO A 4 24.62 -41.41 -18.33
C PRO A 4 23.98 -41.22 -19.72
N ARG A 5 23.48 -42.32 -20.29
CA ARG A 5 22.61 -42.32 -21.47
C ARG A 5 21.21 -41.86 -21.05
N ILE A 6 20.74 -40.76 -21.64
CA ILE A 6 19.34 -40.32 -21.54
C ILE A 6 18.57 -40.95 -22.70
N LEU A 7 17.65 -41.86 -22.38
CA LEU A 7 16.65 -42.41 -23.31
C LEU A 7 15.51 -41.40 -23.45
N ILE A 8 15.34 -40.85 -24.65
CA ILE A 8 14.18 -40.03 -25.01
C ILE A 8 13.13 -40.95 -25.62
N ASN A 9 12.00 -41.11 -24.93
CA ASN A 9 10.82 -41.77 -25.50
C ASN A 9 10.11 -40.79 -26.44
N GLU A 10 10.10 -41.10 -27.73
CA GLU A 10 9.30 -40.41 -28.74
C GLU A 10 7.82 -40.72 -28.54
N VAL A 11 7.02 -39.67 -28.26
CA VAL A 11 5.56 -39.73 -28.39
C VAL A 11 5.21 -39.08 -29.73
N ILE A 12 4.88 -39.91 -30.70
CA ILE A 12 4.36 -39.51 -32.01
C ILE A 12 2.92 -39.01 -31.81
N ILE A 13 2.69 -37.70 -31.90
CA ILE A 13 1.35 -37.11 -32.00
C ILE A 13 1.13 -36.69 -33.45
N SER A 14 0.22 -37.39 -34.12
CA SER A 14 -0.24 -37.10 -35.47
C SER A 14 -1.07 -35.80 -35.51
N PRO A 15 -0.84 -34.87 -36.45
CA PRO A 15 -1.69 -33.69 -36.60
C PRO A 15 -2.86 -33.99 -37.54
N ARG A 16 -4.11 -33.86 -37.04
CA ARG A 16 -5.32 -33.83 -37.89
C ARG A 16 -5.88 -32.41 -37.99
N SER A 17 -6.06 -32.02 -39.26
CA SER A 17 -7.01 -31.07 -39.84
C SER A 17 -7.02 -29.61 -39.38
N ARG A 18 -6.48 -28.77 -40.27
CA ARG A 18 -6.87 -27.38 -40.55
C ARG A 18 -8.39 -27.27 -40.75
N HIS A 19 -9.03 -26.28 -40.14
CA HIS A 19 -10.19 -25.58 -40.71
C HIS A 19 -10.00 -24.08 -40.47
N GLY A 20 -10.03 -23.31 -41.56
CA GLY A 20 -9.91 -21.85 -41.54
C GLY A 20 -11.24 -21.20 -41.14
N TYR A 21 -11.15 -20.09 -40.44
CA TYR A 21 -12.29 -19.19 -40.22
C TYR A 21 -12.19 -18.01 -41.17
N SER A 22 -13.24 -17.84 -41.97
CA SER A 22 -13.58 -16.59 -42.67
C SER A 22 -14.73 -15.94 -41.91
N VAL A 23 -14.59 -14.64 -41.66
CA VAL A 23 -15.56 -13.77 -40.99
C VAL A 23 -16.55 -13.25 -42.02
N ARG A 24 -17.87 -13.52 -41.85
CA ARG A 24 -18.98 -12.55 -41.99
C ARG A 24 -20.36 -13.17 -41.73
N GLU A 25 -21.14 -12.40 -40.96
CA GLU A 25 -22.60 -12.20 -41.03
C GLU A 25 -23.59 -13.30 -40.57
N VAL A 26 -23.97 -13.19 -39.29
CA VAL A 26 -25.33 -12.91 -38.76
C VAL A 26 -26.51 -13.14 -39.73
N GLN A 27 -27.31 -14.20 -39.52
CA GLN A 27 -28.75 -14.19 -39.14
C GLN A 27 -29.43 -15.57 -39.40
N ALA A 28 -30.48 -15.83 -38.61
CA ALA A 28 -31.60 -16.76 -38.82
C ALA A 28 -31.57 -18.17 -38.16
N TYR A 29 -32.32 -18.25 -37.04
CA TYR A 29 -33.39 -19.21 -36.71
C TYR A 29 -33.24 -20.73 -36.97
N SER A 30 -33.29 -21.46 -35.84
CA SER A 30 -34.33 -22.46 -35.49
C SER A 30 -34.33 -23.87 -36.11
N SER A 31 -34.32 -24.83 -35.18
CA SER A 31 -35.06 -26.11 -35.15
C SER A 31 -34.42 -27.42 -35.65
N GLN A 32 -34.51 -28.41 -34.75
CA GLN A 32 -34.67 -29.87 -34.97
C GLN A 32 -33.43 -30.64 -35.49
N SER A 33 -33.18 -31.93 -35.21
CA SER A 33 -33.74 -32.98 -34.36
C SER A 33 -32.96 -34.27 -34.66
N LEU A 34 -32.90 -35.21 -33.70
CA LEU A 34 -32.70 -36.68 -33.84
C LEU A 34 -31.31 -37.33 -34.06
N ARG A 35 -31.00 -38.19 -33.06
CA ARG A 35 -30.57 -39.62 -33.11
C ARG A 35 -29.23 -39.99 -33.78
N SER A 36 -28.40 -40.74 -33.05
CA SER A 36 -28.50 -42.21 -33.01
C SER A 36 -27.61 -42.86 -31.92
N LYS A 37 -28.08 -44.02 -31.44
CA LYS A 37 -27.45 -44.96 -30.51
C LYS A 37 -26.66 -46.02 -31.28
N LYS A 38 -25.66 -46.62 -30.59
CA LYS A 38 -25.13 -48.03 -30.63
C LYS A 38 -23.59 -47.98 -30.54
N SER A 39 -22.87 -48.90 -29.89
CA SER A 39 -23.18 -50.15 -29.19
C SER A 39 -21.93 -50.64 -28.43
N PHE A 40 -22.22 -51.51 -27.46
CA PHE A 40 -21.42 -52.46 -26.67
C PHE A 40 -20.09 -53.07 -27.22
N GLN A 41 -19.33 -53.57 -26.22
CA GLN A 41 -18.25 -54.59 -26.19
C GLN A 41 -16.79 -54.14 -26.38
N ASN A 42 -16.07 -54.11 -25.25
CA ASN A 42 -14.89 -54.97 -25.00
C ASN A 42 -14.39 -54.82 -23.56
N ASP A 43 -14.72 -55.80 -22.72
CA ASP A 43 -13.97 -56.14 -21.51
C ASP A 43 -12.74 -56.98 -21.91
N TYR A 44 -11.68 -56.90 -21.11
CA TYR A 44 -10.32 -57.46 -21.28
C TYR A 44 -9.29 -56.56 -21.98
N MET A 45 -8.88 -55.49 -21.29
CA MET A 45 -7.49 -54.96 -21.23
C MET A 45 -7.39 -54.00 -20.02
N SER A 46 -7.35 -54.54 -18.79
CA SER A 46 -7.30 -53.73 -17.56
C SER A 46 -6.13 -54.10 -16.67
N THR A 47 -4.91 -53.87 -17.16
CA THR A 47 -3.70 -53.82 -16.32
C THR A 47 -2.77 -52.67 -16.71
N GLU A 48 -2.86 -52.15 -17.95
CA GLU A 48 -2.06 -51.01 -18.40
C GLU A 48 -2.67 -49.64 -18.07
N ASN A 49 -3.99 -49.58 -17.84
CA ASN A 49 -4.68 -48.38 -17.37
C ASN A 49 -4.48 -48.13 -15.87
N ASP A 50 -4.28 -49.18 -15.07
CA ASP A 50 -4.06 -49.05 -13.62
C ASP A 50 -2.67 -48.45 -13.33
N MET A 51 -1.64 -48.77 -14.12
CA MET A 51 -0.32 -48.14 -13.97
C MET A 51 -0.27 -46.67 -14.43
N LYS A 52 -1.11 -46.27 -15.40
CA LYS A 52 -1.26 -44.86 -15.78
C LYS A 52 -2.06 -44.08 -14.73
N SER A 53 -3.05 -44.72 -14.10
CA SER A 53 -3.79 -44.19 -12.95
C SER A 53 -2.89 -43.99 -11.73
N GLU A 54 -2.04 -44.97 -11.39
CA GLU A 54 -1.09 -44.84 -10.28
C GLU A 54 -0.04 -43.77 -10.54
N LYS A 55 0.52 -43.68 -11.75
CA LYS A 55 1.47 -42.60 -12.09
C LYS A 55 0.82 -41.21 -12.01
N ALA A 56 -0.44 -41.08 -12.41
CA ALA A 56 -1.18 -39.83 -12.27
C ALA A 56 -1.42 -39.46 -10.80
N LEU A 57 -1.77 -40.44 -9.96
CA LEU A 57 -1.93 -40.28 -8.51
C LEU A 57 -0.62 -39.92 -7.82
N VAL A 58 0.51 -40.50 -8.25
CA VAL A 58 1.84 -40.17 -7.71
C VAL A 58 2.27 -38.75 -8.10
N THR A 59 2.00 -38.30 -9.33
CA THR A 59 2.26 -36.89 -9.70
C THR A 59 1.31 -35.92 -8.99
N GLU A 60 0.06 -36.30 -8.75
CA GLU A 60 -0.90 -35.51 -7.98
C GLU A 60 -0.50 -35.40 -6.50
N LEU A 61 -0.05 -36.51 -5.89
CA LEU A 61 0.48 -36.54 -4.51
C LEU A 61 1.76 -35.71 -4.37
N SER A 62 2.70 -35.80 -5.32
CA SER A 62 3.89 -34.91 -5.35
C SER A 62 3.52 -33.44 -5.52
N SER A 63 2.48 -33.14 -6.29
CA SER A 63 1.97 -31.76 -6.41
C SER A 63 1.36 -31.28 -5.08
N TRP A 64 0.61 -32.14 -4.38
CA TRP A 64 0.07 -31.86 -3.06
C TRP A 64 1.16 -31.66 -2.02
N GLU A 65 2.19 -32.50 -2.02
CA GLU A 65 3.33 -32.42 -1.10
C GLU A 65 4.16 -31.13 -1.30
N ASN A 66 4.31 -30.68 -2.55
CA ASN A 66 4.89 -29.36 -2.86
C ASN A 66 3.97 -28.20 -2.46
N THR A 67 2.65 -28.39 -2.55
CA THR A 67 1.66 -27.40 -2.07
C THR A 67 1.68 -27.28 -0.54
N ILE A 68 1.99 -28.39 0.16
CA ILE A 68 2.19 -28.45 1.62
C ILE A 68 3.54 -27.82 2.00
N LYS A 69 4.62 -27.99 1.23
CA LYS A 69 5.90 -27.28 1.49
C LYS A 69 5.78 -25.76 1.34
N ASN A 70 4.84 -25.27 0.55
CA ASN A 70 4.49 -23.84 0.49
C ASN A 70 3.79 -23.30 1.75
N PHE A 71 3.50 -24.13 2.76
CA PHE A 71 3.05 -23.66 4.08
C PHE A 71 4.17 -23.11 4.96
N SER A 72 5.43 -23.02 4.50
CA SER A 72 6.53 -22.45 5.31
C SER A 72 6.19 -21.07 5.90
N SER A 73 5.43 -20.23 5.18
CA SER A 73 4.89 -18.95 5.68
C SER A 73 3.83 -19.13 6.79
N LEU A 74 2.91 -20.08 6.62
CA LEU A 74 1.91 -20.45 7.63
C LEU A 74 2.53 -21.14 8.84
N GLU A 75 3.67 -21.81 8.68
CA GLU A 75 4.45 -22.40 9.75
C GLU A 75 5.14 -21.30 10.56
N ILE A 76 5.70 -20.27 9.92
CA ILE A 76 6.19 -19.06 10.61
C ILE A 76 5.06 -18.35 11.38
N ILE A 77 3.88 -18.18 10.77
CA ILE A 77 2.72 -17.56 11.45
C ILE A 77 2.21 -18.43 12.60
N ARG A 78 2.16 -19.77 12.42
CA ARG A 78 1.72 -20.73 13.43
C ARG A 78 2.73 -20.86 14.56
N GLU A 79 4.02 -20.78 14.27
CA GLU A 79 5.12 -20.76 15.23
C GLU A 79 5.09 -19.46 16.03
N ALA A 80 4.98 -18.30 15.37
CA ALA A 80 4.82 -17.00 16.03
C ALA A 80 3.57 -16.98 16.95
N LYS A 81 2.45 -17.55 16.49
CA LYS A 81 1.23 -17.70 17.29
C LYS A 81 1.41 -18.65 18.48
N SER A 82 2.06 -19.80 18.28
CA SER A 82 2.37 -20.76 19.36
C SER A 82 3.30 -20.15 20.42
N LEU A 83 4.29 -19.36 19.98
CA LEU A 83 5.23 -18.66 20.85
C LEU A 83 4.50 -17.56 21.65
N MET A 84 3.55 -16.87 21.03
CA MET A 84 2.64 -15.92 21.68
C MET A 84 1.75 -16.61 22.73
N GLU A 85 1.13 -17.74 22.40
CA GLU A 85 0.27 -18.50 23.33
C GLU A 85 1.07 -19.05 24.52
N ARG A 86 2.28 -19.59 24.31
CA ARG A 86 3.16 -20.05 25.39
C ARG A 86 3.58 -18.92 26.33
N ARG A 87 3.93 -17.74 25.80
CA ARG A 87 4.29 -16.58 26.64
C ARG A 87 3.11 -16.07 27.46
N ILE A 88 1.91 -16.05 26.89
CA ILE A 88 0.68 -15.69 27.63
C ILE A 88 0.40 -16.70 28.74
N GLN A 89 0.57 -18.00 28.48
CA GLN A 89 0.38 -19.04 29.50
C GLN A 89 1.44 -18.98 30.60
N HIS A 90 2.69 -18.65 30.29
CA HIS A 90 3.76 -18.49 31.29
C HIS A 90 3.69 -17.16 32.06
N GLN A 91 2.99 -16.14 31.56
CA GLN A 91 2.66 -14.93 32.33
C GLN A 91 1.76 -15.26 33.54
N ASN A 92 0.88 -16.26 33.43
CA ASN A 92 0.07 -16.71 34.57
C ASN A 92 0.92 -17.32 35.69
N ILE A 93 2.04 -17.99 35.38
CA ILE A 93 2.94 -18.58 36.37
C ILE A 93 3.69 -17.48 37.15
N ALA A 94 4.12 -16.41 36.46
CA ALA A 94 4.72 -15.25 37.11
C ALA A 94 3.72 -14.48 37.98
N GLU A 95 2.46 -14.36 37.54
CA GLU A 95 1.38 -13.75 38.32
C GLU A 95 0.97 -14.59 39.54
N GLU A 96 0.95 -15.92 39.41
CA GLU A 96 0.68 -16.85 40.50
C GLU A 96 1.82 -16.84 41.54
N ALA A 97 3.08 -16.75 41.11
CA ALA A 97 4.23 -16.58 42.00
C ALA A 97 4.20 -15.24 42.77
N ILE A 98 3.78 -14.15 42.13
CA ILE A 98 3.61 -12.84 42.78
C ILE A 98 2.44 -12.86 43.77
N ASN A 99 1.32 -13.49 43.42
CA ASN A 99 0.17 -13.62 44.31
C ASN A 99 0.46 -14.55 45.50
N ASN A 100 1.27 -15.60 45.32
CA ASN A 100 1.72 -16.47 46.40
C ASN A 100 2.69 -15.75 47.36
N ARG A 101 3.54 -14.85 46.85
CA ARG A 101 4.35 -13.97 47.72
C ARG A 101 3.49 -13.00 48.54
N LYS A 102 2.41 -12.46 47.98
CA LYS A 102 1.46 -11.60 48.70
C LYS A 102 0.71 -12.33 49.83
N LYS A 103 0.43 -13.63 49.67
CA LYS A 103 -0.19 -14.45 50.72
C LYS A 103 0.74 -14.74 51.92
N CYS A 104 2.05 -14.66 51.74
CA CYS A 104 3.02 -14.95 52.82
C CYS A 104 3.30 -13.76 53.76
N PHE A 105 2.82 -12.55 53.46
CA PHE A 105 3.07 -11.34 54.27
C PHE A 105 1.92 -10.95 55.21
N GLY A 106 0.88 -11.79 55.34
CA GLY A 106 -0.32 -11.47 56.08
C GLY A 106 -0.62 -12.46 57.18
N LYS A 107 0.17 -12.45 58.26
CA LYS A 107 -0.18 -12.92 59.60
C LYS A 107 0.99 -12.54 60.51
N ASP A 108 0.91 -11.35 61.08
CA ASP A 108 1.00 -11.16 62.53
C ASP A 108 1.26 -9.70 62.91
N THR A 109 0.55 -9.29 63.96
CA THR A 109 0.78 -8.15 64.86
C THR A 109 0.34 -6.72 64.47
N SER A 110 -0.69 -6.29 65.21
CA SER A 110 -0.95 -4.95 65.77
C SER A 110 -1.64 -3.86 64.90
N PRO A 111 -2.83 -3.37 65.32
CA PRO A 111 -3.59 -2.33 64.63
C PRO A 111 -3.38 -0.96 65.28
N SER A 112 -2.42 -0.15 64.83
CA SER A 112 -2.43 1.29 65.19
C SER A 112 -1.63 2.24 64.28
N THR A 113 -1.11 1.80 63.12
CA THR A 113 -0.33 2.69 62.22
C THR A 113 -0.67 2.51 60.73
N SER A 114 -1.96 2.31 60.42
CA SER A 114 -2.43 1.75 59.14
C SER A 114 -2.64 2.72 57.97
N LEU A 115 -2.52 4.04 58.13
CA LEU A 115 -2.85 4.96 57.02
C LEU A 115 -1.72 5.17 55.98
N LYS A 116 -0.44 4.94 56.34
CA LYS A 116 0.69 5.21 55.42
C LYS A 116 0.99 4.06 54.46
N PHE A 117 0.70 2.80 54.83
CA PHE A 117 1.02 1.62 54.01
C PHE A 117 0.16 1.46 52.75
N ASN A 118 -1.06 1.99 52.74
CA ASN A 118 -1.95 1.89 51.57
C ASN A 118 -1.45 2.72 50.36
N THR A 119 -0.79 3.85 50.60
CA THR A 119 -0.30 4.71 49.50
C THR A 119 0.88 4.10 48.74
N THR A 120 1.76 3.37 49.43
CA THR A 120 2.92 2.71 48.83
C THR A 120 2.49 1.55 47.94
N ASN A 121 1.54 0.73 48.40
CA ASN A 121 1.00 -0.39 47.63
C ASN A 121 0.31 0.09 46.34
N ILE A 122 -0.46 1.18 46.39
CA ILE A 122 -1.11 1.78 45.20
C ILE A 122 -0.07 2.29 44.19
N ARG A 123 1.03 2.89 44.66
CA ARG A 123 2.12 3.33 43.76
C ARG A 123 2.83 2.15 43.11
N ILE A 124 3.08 1.07 43.86
CA ILE A 124 3.73 -0.14 43.35
C ILE A 124 2.82 -0.82 42.32
N THR A 125 1.52 -0.99 42.60
CA THR A 125 0.58 -1.59 41.63
C THR A 125 0.49 -0.76 40.35
N LYS A 126 0.36 0.56 40.47
CA LYS A 126 0.32 1.45 39.30
C LYS A 126 1.61 1.37 38.46
N ARG A 127 2.77 1.34 39.10
CA ARG A 127 4.05 1.18 38.40
C ARG A 127 4.16 -0.16 37.68
N LEU A 128 3.71 -1.24 38.30
CA LEU A 128 3.69 -2.57 37.69
C LEU A 128 2.71 -2.63 36.49
N GLU A 129 1.55 -1.98 36.58
CA GLU A 129 0.60 -1.87 35.47
C GLU A 129 1.18 -1.04 34.31
N GLU A 130 1.87 0.06 34.61
CA GLU A 130 2.58 0.87 33.61
C GLU A 130 3.72 0.08 32.92
N GLU A 131 4.48 -0.70 33.67
CA GLU A 131 5.53 -1.58 33.13
C GLU A 131 4.94 -2.67 32.24
N LYS A 132 3.87 -3.35 32.68
CA LYS A 132 3.12 -4.33 31.86
C LYS A 132 2.57 -3.70 30.58
N PHE A 133 2.04 -2.47 30.67
CA PHE A 133 1.53 -1.76 29.50
C PHE A 133 2.66 -1.42 28.52
N LYS A 134 3.82 -0.95 29.01
CA LYS A 134 4.99 -0.65 28.17
C LYS A 134 5.52 -1.90 27.46
N GLU A 135 5.61 -3.02 28.16
CA GLU A 135 6.03 -4.30 27.57
C GLU A 135 5.07 -4.75 26.48
N LYS A 136 3.75 -4.69 26.76
CA LYS A 136 2.71 -5.02 25.78
C LYS A 136 2.72 -4.08 24.57
N SER A 137 2.95 -2.79 24.78
CA SER A 137 3.05 -1.79 23.71
C SER A 137 4.28 -2.05 22.81
N LEU A 138 5.44 -2.35 23.42
CA LEU A 138 6.65 -2.73 22.69
C LEU A 138 6.42 -3.98 21.84
N TYR A 139 5.75 -4.98 22.41
CA TYR A 139 5.39 -6.19 21.68
C TYR A 139 4.49 -5.91 20.48
N TYR A 140 3.44 -5.10 20.65
CA TYR A 140 2.58 -4.72 19.53
C TYR A 140 3.34 -3.97 18.45
N LYS A 141 4.24 -3.07 18.82
CA LYS A 141 5.08 -2.35 17.87
C LYS A 141 5.97 -3.29 17.06
N GLN A 142 6.61 -4.28 17.70
CA GLN A 142 7.41 -5.29 17.01
C GLN A 142 6.57 -6.11 16.04
N TYR A 143 5.41 -6.59 16.48
CA TYR A 143 4.47 -7.33 15.65
C TYR A 143 3.99 -6.51 14.44
N GLU A 144 3.63 -5.24 14.64
CA GLU A 144 3.25 -4.32 13.57
C GLU A 144 4.39 -4.11 12.55
N ASP A 145 5.61 -3.90 13.04
CA ASP A 145 6.78 -3.67 12.19
C ASP A 145 7.15 -4.94 11.39
N GLU A 146 6.98 -6.13 11.97
CA GLU A 146 7.14 -7.42 11.28
C GLU A 146 6.11 -7.63 10.17
N LEU A 147 4.83 -7.32 10.45
CA LEU A 147 3.78 -7.37 9.43
C LEU A 147 4.04 -6.37 8.30
N ASP A 148 4.39 -5.13 8.63
CA ASP A 148 4.72 -4.08 7.66
C ASP A 148 5.94 -4.47 6.81
N LYS A 149 6.97 -5.08 7.42
CA LYS A 149 8.16 -5.56 6.71
C LYS A 149 7.81 -6.72 5.78
N SER A 150 7.03 -7.68 6.25
CA SER A 150 6.61 -8.84 5.46
C SER A 150 5.75 -8.42 4.27
N LEU A 151 4.80 -7.50 4.49
CA LEU A 151 3.97 -6.93 3.43
C LEU A 151 4.83 -6.28 2.35
N ARG A 152 5.75 -5.38 2.73
CA ARG A 152 6.67 -4.71 1.78
C ARG A 152 7.54 -5.71 1.02
N ASN A 153 8.03 -6.75 1.68
CA ASN A 153 8.83 -7.79 1.03
C ASN A 153 8.04 -8.55 -0.03
N PHE A 154 6.79 -8.96 0.29
CA PHE A 154 5.94 -9.65 -0.67
C PHE A 154 5.49 -8.75 -1.82
N GLU A 155 5.17 -7.48 -1.56
CA GLU A 155 4.84 -6.50 -2.60
C GLU A 155 6.02 -6.24 -3.54
N LYS A 156 7.24 -6.11 -2.98
CA LYS A 156 8.46 -5.96 -3.77
C LYS A 156 8.72 -7.20 -4.64
N LYS A 157 8.66 -8.39 -4.06
CA LYS A 157 8.85 -9.65 -4.80
C LYS A 157 7.80 -9.83 -5.90
N LEU A 158 6.53 -9.51 -5.61
CA LEU A 158 5.46 -9.55 -6.59
C LEU A 158 5.72 -8.59 -7.76
N LYS A 159 6.22 -7.38 -7.47
CA LYS A 159 6.60 -6.41 -8.50
C LYS A 159 7.74 -6.94 -9.39
N GLU A 160 8.81 -7.44 -8.79
CA GLU A 160 9.97 -7.99 -9.51
C GLU A 160 9.56 -9.15 -10.44
N ILE A 161 8.71 -10.06 -9.97
CA ILE A 161 8.19 -11.16 -10.79
C ILE A 161 7.32 -10.64 -11.93
N ASN A 162 6.46 -9.65 -11.68
CA ASN A 162 5.63 -9.06 -12.74
C ASN A 162 6.50 -8.39 -13.83
N ASP A 163 7.50 -7.61 -13.43
CA ASP A 163 8.42 -6.92 -14.35
C ASP A 163 9.17 -7.95 -15.23
N TYR A 164 9.70 -9.02 -14.63
CA TYR A 164 10.38 -10.07 -15.38
C TYR A 164 9.43 -10.88 -16.29
N ARG A 165 8.22 -11.18 -15.82
CA ARG A 165 7.17 -11.82 -16.62
C ARG A 165 6.79 -10.98 -17.83
N GLU A 166 6.70 -9.65 -17.68
CA GLU A 166 6.41 -8.74 -18.79
C GLU A 166 7.54 -8.69 -19.82
N SER A 167 8.80 -8.73 -19.37
CA SER A 167 9.97 -8.89 -20.26
C SER A 167 9.87 -10.16 -21.11
N LEU A 168 9.60 -11.32 -20.48
CA LEU A 168 9.45 -12.60 -21.19
C LEU A 168 8.28 -12.58 -22.18
N ARG A 169 7.17 -11.91 -21.85
CA ARG A 169 6.04 -11.75 -22.77
C ARG A 169 6.43 -10.92 -23.99
N ALA A 170 7.19 -9.84 -23.80
CA ALA A 170 7.71 -9.04 -24.90
C ALA A 170 8.66 -9.84 -25.79
N GLU A 171 9.54 -10.66 -25.21
CA GLU A 171 10.44 -11.57 -25.95
C GLU A 171 9.65 -12.61 -26.77
N VAL A 172 8.62 -13.24 -26.20
CA VAL A 172 7.75 -14.18 -26.92
C VAL A 172 7.05 -13.52 -28.10
N ILE A 173 6.59 -12.28 -27.95
CA ILE A 173 6.00 -11.50 -29.05
C ILE A 173 7.06 -11.22 -30.12
N GLY A 174 8.27 -10.82 -29.74
CA GLY A 174 9.40 -10.60 -30.65
C GLY A 174 9.72 -11.84 -31.49
N MET A 175 9.85 -12.99 -30.84
CA MET A 175 10.10 -14.28 -31.49
C MET A 175 8.99 -14.67 -32.48
N ARG A 176 7.71 -14.45 -32.13
CA ARG A 176 6.58 -14.70 -33.04
C ARG A 176 6.62 -13.80 -34.27
N ASN A 177 7.02 -12.54 -34.11
CA ASN A 177 7.15 -11.60 -35.23
C ASN A 177 8.28 -12.03 -36.18
N GLU A 178 9.41 -12.50 -35.65
CA GLU A 178 10.51 -13.03 -36.46
C GLU A 178 10.09 -14.29 -37.25
N LEU A 179 9.34 -15.18 -36.60
CA LEU A 179 8.79 -16.37 -37.26
C LEU A 179 7.83 -16.01 -38.39
N ASN A 180 6.94 -15.04 -38.17
CA ASN A 180 6.00 -14.55 -39.18
C ASN A 180 6.73 -13.89 -40.36
N LYS A 181 7.75 -13.08 -40.09
CA LYS A 181 8.58 -12.47 -41.14
C LYS A 181 9.24 -13.54 -42.03
N SER A 182 9.82 -14.56 -41.40
CA SER A 182 10.43 -15.69 -42.13
C SER A 182 9.41 -16.44 -42.99
N HIS A 183 8.17 -16.58 -42.49
CA HIS A 183 7.07 -17.18 -43.24
C HIS A 183 6.62 -16.30 -44.43
N GLU A 184 6.51 -14.98 -44.25
CA GLU A 184 6.16 -14.05 -45.32
C GLU A 184 7.20 -14.05 -46.45
N GLU A 185 8.48 -14.07 -46.11
CA GLU A 185 9.58 -14.16 -47.07
C GLU A 185 9.53 -15.45 -47.91
N LEU A 186 9.09 -16.56 -47.32
CA LEU A 186 8.84 -17.83 -48.01
C LEU A 186 7.68 -17.71 -49.01
N GLU A 187 6.57 -17.12 -48.57
CA GLU A 187 5.35 -16.96 -49.36
C GLU A 187 5.54 -16.02 -50.56
N VAL A 188 6.37 -14.98 -50.43
CA VAL A 188 6.75 -14.12 -51.55
C VAL A 188 7.47 -14.91 -52.65
N CYS A 189 8.40 -15.81 -52.30
CA CYS A 189 9.07 -16.66 -53.28
C CYS A 189 8.10 -17.63 -53.97
N ARG A 190 7.18 -18.22 -53.21
CA ARG A 190 6.11 -19.10 -53.77
C ARG A 190 5.23 -18.35 -54.76
N LYS A 191 4.80 -17.13 -54.43
CA LYS A 191 4.02 -16.26 -55.34
C LYS A 191 4.80 -15.88 -56.60
N ASN A 192 6.11 -15.67 -56.50
CA ASN A 192 6.96 -15.38 -57.66
C ASN A 192 7.05 -16.58 -58.62
N LEU A 193 7.14 -17.80 -58.09
CA LEU A 193 7.07 -19.02 -58.90
C LEU A 193 5.71 -19.14 -59.61
N GLU A 194 4.62 -18.92 -58.89
CA GLU A 194 3.26 -18.99 -59.45
C GLU A 194 3.07 -17.99 -60.60
N LYS A 195 3.55 -16.74 -60.44
CA LYS A 195 3.53 -15.73 -61.50
C LYS A 195 4.33 -16.17 -62.73
N LEU A 196 5.52 -16.75 -62.52
CA LEU A 196 6.35 -17.28 -63.60
C LEU A 196 5.63 -18.42 -64.35
N GLU A 197 4.93 -19.30 -63.62
CA GLU A 197 4.19 -20.42 -64.21
C GLU A 197 2.98 -19.96 -65.02
N LYS A 198 2.24 -18.93 -64.54
CA LYS A 198 1.15 -18.31 -65.31
C LYS A 198 1.64 -17.70 -66.63
N GLN A 199 2.86 -17.17 -66.66
CA GLN A 199 3.46 -16.54 -67.84
C GLN A 199 4.20 -17.52 -68.78
N ARG A 200 4.11 -18.84 -68.53
CA ARG A 200 4.88 -19.87 -69.24
C ARG A 200 4.87 -19.71 -70.76
N LYS A 201 3.69 -19.69 -71.40
CA LYS A 201 3.54 -19.66 -72.87
C LYS A 201 4.23 -18.44 -73.50
N TYR A 202 4.04 -17.26 -72.89
CA TYR A 202 4.62 -16.01 -73.38
C TYR A 202 6.15 -15.99 -73.22
N LEU A 203 6.65 -16.38 -72.05
CA LEU A 203 8.08 -16.34 -71.76
C LEU A 203 8.88 -17.38 -72.56
N THR A 204 8.32 -18.57 -72.82
CA THR A 204 8.98 -19.59 -73.65
C THR A 204 9.17 -19.12 -75.09
N VAL A 205 8.21 -18.39 -75.65
CA VAL A 205 8.31 -17.81 -77.00
C VAL A 205 9.32 -16.67 -77.04
N ARG A 206 9.31 -15.79 -76.01
CA ARG A 206 10.16 -14.59 -75.99
C ARG A 206 11.64 -14.85 -75.67
N THR A 207 11.92 -15.73 -74.71
CA THR A 207 13.28 -15.91 -74.15
C THR A 207 13.89 -17.28 -74.47
N GLY A 208 13.12 -18.15 -75.13
CA GLY A 208 13.49 -19.54 -75.37
C GLY A 208 13.21 -20.45 -74.17
N THR A 209 12.90 -21.70 -74.47
CA THR A 209 12.52 -22.72 -73.47
C THR A 209 13.61 -22.96 -72.43
N ALA A 210 14.89 -22.97 -72.84
CA ALA A 210 16.02 -23.22 -71.94
C ALA A 210 16.16 -22.13 -70.87
N SER A 211 16.02 -20.85 -71.24
CA SER A 211 16.09 -19.71 -70.31
C SER A 211 14.95 -19.74 -69.28
N TYR A 212 13.73 -20.02 -69.73
CA TYR A 212 12.58 -20.21 -68.85
C TYR A 212 12.79 -21.35 -67.84
N LEU A 213 13.25 -22.51 -68.31
CA LEU A 213 13.49 -23.68 -67.45
C LEU A 213 14.59 -23.40 -66.42
N SER A 214 15.67 -22.74 -66.82
CA SER A 214 16.75 -22.33 -65.91
C SER A 214 16.25 -21.38 -64.82
N ARG A 215 15.49 -20.34 -65.19
CA ARG A 215 14.89 -19.41 -64.21
C ARG A 215 13.92 -20.11 -63.26
N ARG A 216 13.10 -21.02 -63.77
CA ARG A 216 12.18 -21.81 -62.95
C ARG A 216 12.93 -22.72 -61.97
N ALA A 217 13.99 -23.38 -62.42
CA ALA A 217 14.83 -24.22 -61.57
C ALA A 217 15.51 -23.40 -60.47
N SER A 218 16.03 -22.22 -60.80
CA SER A 218 16.63 -21.30 -59.82
C SER A 218 15.64 -20.86 -58.74
N ILE A 219 14.40 -20.48 -59.10
CA ILE A 219 13.38 -20.11 -58.10
C ILE A 219 12.98 -21.31 -57.23
N ARG A 220 12.88 -22.52 -57.81
CA ARG A 220 12.58 -23.74 -57.05
C ARG A 220 13.68 -24.07 -56.05
N GLU A 221 14.93 -23.94 -56.46
CA GLU A 221 16.07 -24.13 -55.57
C GLU A 221 16.07 -23.10 -54.43
N GLU A 222 15.79 -21.83 -54.74
CA GLU A 222 15.64 -20.79 -53.71
C GLU A 222 14.51 -21.12 -52.72
N ILE A 223 13.35 -21.59 -53.21
CA ILE A 223 12.24 -22.04 -52.36
C ILE A 223 12.69 -23.19 -51.46
N ASN A 224 13.29 -24.25 -52.00
CA ASN A 224 13.74 -25.40 -51.22
C ASN A 224 14.74 -24.99 -50.12
N GLN A 225 15.68 -24.10 -50.44
CA GLN A 225 16.64 -23.57 -49.48
C GLN A 225 15.98 -22.71 -48.40
N ARG A 226 14.97 -21.90 -48.74
CA ARG A 226 14.21 -21.12 -47.77
C ARG A 226 13.29 -21.99 -46.93
N GLU A 227 12.67 -23.02 -47.50
CA GLU A 227 11.84 -23.99 -46.77
C GLU A 227 12.67 -24.74 -45.73
N SER A 228 13.84 -25.24 -46.11
CA SER A 228 14.75 -25.93 -45.18
C SER A 228 15.19 -25.01 -44.03
N ARG A 229 15.55 -23.76 -44.34
CA ARG A 229 15.89 -22.75 -43.31
C ARG A 229 14.70 -22.41 -42.42
N TYR A 230 13.52 -22.22 -43.00
CA TYR A 230 12.31 -21.92 -42.27
C TYR A 230 11.96 -23.03 -41.29
N VAL A 231 12.07 -24.30 -41.68
CA VAL A 231 11.82 -25.45 -40.79
C VAL A 231 12.74 -25.38 -39.57
N ILE A 232 14.06 -25.25 -39.77
CA ILE A 232 15.05 -25.18 -38.69
C ILE A 232 14.76 -23.98 -37.75
N ILE A 233 14.54 -22.80 -38.32
CA ILE A 233 14.24 -21.58 -37.55
C ILE A 233 12.91 -21.74 -36.79
N SER A 234 11.88 -22.29 -37.43
CA SER A 234 10.56 -22.46 -36.83
C SER A 234 10.58 -23.44 -35.67
N GLU A 235 11.31 -24.54 -35.76
CA GLU A 235 11.48 -25.51 -34.68
C GLU A 235 12.19 -24.88 -33.50
N GLY A 236 13.31 -24.18 -33.74
CA GLY A 236 14.07 -23.49 -32.70
C GLY A 236 13.25 -22.41 -31.98
N ILE A 237 12.59 -21.52 -32.74
CA ILE A 237 11.74 -20.46 -32.18
C ILE A 237 10.55 -21.07 -31.43
N THR A 238 9.90 -22.11 -31.96
CA THR A 238 8.74 -22.72 -31.31
C THR A 238 9.13 -23.41 -29.98
N ALA A 239 10.30 -24.03 -29.94
CA ALA A 239 10.84 -24.61 -28.71
C ALA A 239 11.09 -23.53 -27.64
N GLU A 240 11.73 -22.41 -28.00
CA GLU A 240 12.01 -21.32 -27.06
C GLU A 240 10.73 -20.61 -26.61
N ILE A 241 9.76 -20.38 -27.51
CA ILE A 241 8.42 -19.88 -27.15
C ILE A 241 7.76 -20.80 -26.14
N THR A 242 7.81 -22.13 -26.36
CA THR A 242 7.20 -23.10 -25.46
C THR A 242 7.85 -23.07 -24.09
N LYS A 243 9.19 -22.98 -24.03
CA LYS A 243 9.96 -22.84 -22.80
C LYS A 243 9.60 -21.55 -22.05
N ASN A 244 9.63 -20.39 -22.71
CA ASN A 244 9.28 -19.12 -22.09
C ASN A 244 7.82 -19.08 -21.61
N THR A 245 6.91 -19.72 -22.36
CA THR A 245 5.50 -19.84 -21.94
C THR A 245 5.36 -20.63 -20.64
N ARG A 246 6.08 -21.76 -20.49
CA ARG A 246 6.08 -22.53 -19.23
C ARG A 246 6.62 -21.72 -18.05
N ILE A 247 7.66 -20.90 -18.28
CA ILE A 247 8.22 -20.02 -17.24
C ILE A 247 7.18 -18.95 -16.85
N ILE A 248 6.52 -18.33 -17.82
CA ILE A 248 5.44 -17.36 -17.58
C ILE A 248 4.32 -18.00 -16.74
N ASP A 249 3.89 -19.22 -17.08
CA ASP A 249 2.86 -19.95 -16.33
C ASP A 249 3.29 -20.19 -14.88
N SER A 250 4.56 -20.54 -14.65
CA SER A 250 5.11 -20.70 -13.29
C SER A 250 5.10 -19.39 -12.49
N PHE A 251 5.41 -18.25 -13.13
CA PHE A 251 5.31 -16.94 -12.49
C PHE A 251 3.86 -16.54 -12.21
N ASP A 252 2.92 -16.91 -13.07
CA ASP A 252 1.49 -16.64 -12.83
C ASP A 252 0.99 -17.41 -11.59
N GLN A 253 1.46 -18.64 -11.39
CA GLN A 253 1.21 -19.41 -10.16
C GLN A 253 1.84 -18.76 -8.92
N GLU A 254 3.12 -18.35 -9.00
CA GLU A 254 3.80 -17.69 -7.88
C GLU A 254 3.15 -16.34 -7.53
N CYS A 255 2.77 -15.54 -8.54
CA CYS A 255 2.00 -14.32 -8.35
C CYS A 255 0.68 -14.57 -7.61
N ALA A 256 -0.01 -15.67 -7.92
CA ALA A 256 -1.26 -16.03 -7.25
C ALA A 256 -1.02 -16.37 -5.77
N VAL A 257 0.06 -17.08 -5.44
CA VAL A 257 0.45 -17.37 -4.05
C VAL A 257 0.79 -16.07 -3.32
N LEU A 258 1.64 -15.21 -3.87
CA LEU A 258 2.02 -13.94 -3.25
C LEU A 258 0.83 -13.01 -2.99
N ARG A 259 -0.14 -12.94 -3.92
CA ARG A 259 -1.38 -12.18 -3.72
C ARG A 259 -2.22 -12.71 -2.55
N LYS A 260 -2.27 -14.04 -2.37
CA LYS A 260 -2.96 -14.66 -1.22
C LYS A 260 -2.24 -14.30 0.09
N GLU A 261 -0.91 -14.37 0.13
CA GLU A 261 -0.12 -14.02 1.31
C GLU A 261 -0.27 -12.54 1.70
N ILE A 262 -0.19 -11.63 0.72
CA ILE A 262 -0.44 -10.20 0.93
C ILE A 262 -1.83 -9.99 1.52
N LYS A 263 -2.86 -10.68 1.00
CA LYS A 263 -4.23 -10.58 1.52
C LYS A 263 -4.34 -11.08 2.96
N LEU A 264 -3.67 -12.18 3.30
CA LEU A 264 -3.66 -12.72 4.67
C LEU A 264 -3.03 -11.72 5.66
N ILE A 265 -1.88 -11.15 5.30
CA ILE A 265 -1.20 -10.15 6.14
C ILE A 265 -2.05 -8.89 6.31
N LYS A 266 -2.62 -8.36 5.22
CA LYS A 266 -3.53 -7.19 5.28
C LYS A 266 -4.70 -7.47 6.22
N ASN A 267 -5.34 -8.64 6.12
CA ASN A 267 -6.43 -9.02 7.00
C ASN A 267 -6.00 -9.13 8.47
N ALA A 268 -4.81 -9.66 8.75
CA ALA A 268 -4.25 -9.72 10.10
C ALA A 268 -3.99 -8.32 10.67
N GLN A 269 -3.45 -7.41 9.87
CA GLN A 269 -3.26 -6.00 10.24
C GLN A 269 -4.59 -5.29 10.50
N ILE A 270 -5.57 -5.44 9.60
CA ILE A 270 -6.91 -4.84 9.77
C ILE A 270 -7.54 -5.31 11.08
N LYS A 271 -7.50 -6.62 11.35
CA LYS A 271 -8.04 -7.20 12.59
C LYS A 271 -7.34 -6.64 13.83
N HIS A 272 -6.00 -6.57 13.80
CA HIS A 272 -5.19 -6.01 14.89
C HIS A 272 -5.54 -4.53 15.16
N PHE A 273 -5.54 -3.69 14.13
CA PHE A 273 -5.82 -2.27 14.28
C PHE A 273 -7.27 -1.98 14.68
N ARG A 274 -8.25 -2.75 14.20
CA ARG A 274 -9.65 -2.67 14.67
C ARG A 274 -9.77 -3.01 16.15
N ASN A 275 -9.09 -4.06 16.61
CA ASN A 275 -9.10 -4.42 18.03
C ASN A 275 -8.49 -3.30 18.88
N LEU A 276 -7.37 -2.70 18.45
CA LEU A 276 -6.78 -1.55 19.15
C LEU A 276 -7.73 -0.34 19.19
N LEU A 277 -8.47 -0.10 18.11
CA LEU A 277 -9.43 1.00 18.02
C LEU A 277 -10.66 0.79 18.93
N LEU A 278 -11.18 -0.44 18.99
CA LEU A 278 -12.25 -0.85 19.90
C LEU A 278 -11.82 -0.75 21.37
N GLU A 279 -10.57 -1.11 21.66
CA GLU A 279 -9.99 -0.98 23.00
C GLU A 279 -9.61 0.47 23.35
N GLY A 280 -9.58 1.38 22.37
CA GLY A 280 -9.13 2.77 22.54
C GLY A 280 -7.65 2.86 22.91
N LYS A 281 -6.82 1.92 22.45
CA LYS A 281 -5.40 1.84 22.79
C LYS A 281 -4.51 2.42 21.70
N ASP A 282 -3.56 3.22 22.12
CA ASP A 282 -2.55 3.83 21.27
C ASP A 282 -1.18 3.18 21.54
N THR A 283 -0.66 2.42 20.58
CA THR A 283 0.66 1.76 20.67
C THR A 283 1.81 2.64 20.18
N ARG A 284 1.51 3.77 19.51
CA ARG A 284 2.53 4.66 18.90
C ARG A 284 2.58 6.06 19.53
N ASN A 285 1.77 6.32 20.54
CA ASN A 285 1.66 7.59 21.25
C ASN A 285 1.26 8.79 20.34
N GLU A 286 0.65 8.53 19.18
CA GLU A 286 0.20 9.55 18.22
C GLU A 286 -1.31 9.89 18.35
N GLY A 287 -2.03 9.18 19.22
CA GLY A 287 -3.49 9.23 19.36
C GLY A 287 -4.20 8.31 18.36
N LEU A 288 -5.46 7.96 18.60
CA LEU A 288 -6.20 6.98 17.78
C LEU A 288 -6.29 7.36 16.29
N GLN A 289 -6.01 8.62 15.94
CA GLN A 289 -5.85 9.05 14.55
C GLN A 289 -4.84 8.22 13.74
N TRP A 290 -3.78 7.69 14.35
CA TRP A 290 -2.78 6.91 13.60
C TRP A 290 -3.33 5.54 13.19
N LEU A 291 -4.17 4.92 14.03
CA LEU A 291 -4.87 3.67 13.71
C LEU A 291 -5.81 3.88 12.52
N VAL A 292 -6.55 5.00 12.53
CA VAL A 292 -7.42 5.40 11.44
C VAL A 292 -6.63 5.58 10.13
N LYS A 293 -5.49 6.28 10.19
CA LYS A 293 -4.58 6.41 9.03
C LYS A 293 -4.10 5.04 8.53
N LYS A 294 -3.71 4.13 9.43
CA LYS A 294 -3.24 2.78 9.07
C LYS A 294 -4.33 1.94 8.41
N LEU A 295 -5.54 1.95 8.95
CA LEU A 295 -6.69 1.25 8.36
C LEU A 295 -7.03 1.79 6.96
N TRP A 296 -7.00 3.11 6.74
CA TRP A 296 -7.19 3.69 5.41
C TRP A 296 -6.06 3.41 4.42
N LYS A 297 -4.83 3.14 4.90
CA LYS A 297 -3.73 2.68 4.02
C LYS A 297 -3.91 1.22 3.59
N LEU A 298 -4.72 0.46 4.32
CA LEU A 298 -5.10 -0.92 4.01
C LEU A 298 -6.41 -1.01 3.23
N ASP A 299 -6.91 0.14 2.72
CA ASP A 299 -8.17 0.27 1.99
C ASP A 299 -9.42 -0.17 2.79
N GLU A 300 -9.36 -0.07 4.12
CA GLU A 300 -10.48 -0.44 4.99
C GLU A 300 -11.35 0.78 5.35
N ASN A 301 -12.66 0.61 5.25
CA ASN A 301 -13.63 1.60 5.72
C ASN A 301 -13.84 1.45 7.24
N ILE A 302 -13.84 2.59 7.93
CA ILE A 302 -13.94 2.65 9.39
C ILE A 302 -15.32 3.19 9.74
N ASN A 303 -16.05 2.41 10.54
CA ASN A 303 -17.34 2.82 11.07
C ASN A 303 -17.18 3.45 12.45
N LYS A 304 -18.13 4.31 12.87
CA LYS A 304 -18.12 4.88 14.22
C LYS A 304 -18.22 3.80 15.32
N THR A 305 -18.79 2.64 15.00
CA THR A 305 -18.88 1.47 15.88
C THR A 305 -17.55 0.77 16.13
N ASP A 306 -16.53 1.03 15.31
CA ASP A 306 -15.21 0.43 15.46
C ASP A 306 -14.37 1.11 16.55
N PHE A 307 -14.88 2.23 17.11
CA PHE A 307 -14.25 2.96 18.19
C PHE A 307 -14.73 2.46 19.56
N SER A 308 -13.88 2.67 20.57
CA SER A 308 -14.21 2.38 21.96
C SER A 308 -15.47 3.10 22.43
N SER A 309 -16.31 2.40 23.20
CA SER A 309 -17.60 2.88 23.71
C SER A 309 -17.54 4.08 24.67
N PHE A 310 -16.33 4.46 25.08
CA PHE A 310 -16.10 5.63 25.92
C PHE A 310 -15.97 6.94 25.15
N LEU A 311 -15.73 6.87 23.85
CA LEU A 311 -15.67 8.04 22.99
C LEU A 311 -17.08 8.40 22.57
N GLU A 312 -17.39 9.68 22.65
CA GLU A 312 -18.62 10.22 22.10
C GLU A 312 -18.51 10.34 20.59
N GLU A 313 -19.65 10.31 19.91
CA GLU A 313 -19.72 10.46 18.45
C GLU A 313 -19.00 11.73 17.95
N LYS A 314 -19.13 12.85 18.68
CA LYS A 314 -18.43 14.10 18.35
C LYS A 314 -16.90 13.95 18.42
N SER A 315 -16.39 13.24 19.44
CA SER A 315 -14.95 12.99 19.55
C SER A 315 -14.45 12.08 18.43
N ILE A 316 -15.23 11.06 18.07
CA ILE A 316 -14.93 10.16 16.96
C ILE A 316 -14.84 10.96 15.65
N ASP A 317 -15.79 11.86 15.39
CA ASP A 317 -15.80 12.70 14.20
C ASP A 317 -14.57 13.62 14.14
N VAL A 318 -14.17 14.21 15.26
CA VAL A 318 -12.93 15.01 15.34
C VAL A 318 -11.69 14.15 15.05
N ILE A 319 -11.58 12.95 15.64
CA ILE A 319 -10.46 12.03 15.37
C ILE A 319 -10.39 11.69 13.88
N MET A 320 -11.53 11.40 13.24
CA MET A 320 -11.62 11.12 11.82
C MET A 320 -11.21 12.32 10.95
N GLN A 321 -11.63 13.54 11.31
CA GLN A 321 -11.23 14.77 10.61
C GLN A 321 -9.73 15.05 10.72
N ILE A 322 -9.17 14.92 11.93
CA ILE A 322 -7.73 15.09 12.15
C ILE A 322 -6.96 14.05 11.32
N SER A 323 -7.39 12.79 11.35
CA SER A 323 -6.77 11.71 10.57
C SER A 323 -6.75 12.02 9.07
N LYS A 324 -7.84 12.59 8.54
CA LYS A 324 -7.95 12.97 7.12
C LYS A 324 -6.96 14.07 6.76
N LYS A 325 -6.86 15.12 7.59
CA LYS A 325 -5.89 16.21 7.40
C LYS A 325 -4.44 15.71 7.55
N SER A 326 -4.18 14.80 8.49
CA SER A 326 -2.85 14.20 8.66
C SER A 326 -2.46 13.32 7.46
N LYS A 327 -3.39 12.56 6.89
CA LYS A 327 -3.16 11.81 5.64
C LYS A 327 -2.84 12.75 4.47
N GLU A 328 -3.58 13.85 4.35
CA GLU A 328 -3.32 14.86 3.32
C GLU A 328 -1.91 15.48 3.45
N ILE A 329 -1.43 15.71 4.67
CA ILE A 329 -0.04 16.13 4.92
C ILE A 329 0.95 15.07 4.41
N GLU A 330 0.74 13.79 4.72
CA GLU A 330 1.59 12.69 4.24
C GLU A 330 1.63 12.62 2.71
N ASP A 331 0.49 12.83 2.04
CA ASP A 331 0.40 12.87 0.57
C ASP A 331 1.20 14.04 -0.02
N TYR A 332 1.14 15.23 0.60
CA TYR A 332 1.95 16.38 0.18
C TYR A 332 3.44 16.14 0.39
N LEU A 333 3.83 15.54 1.51
CA LEU A 333 5.22 15.17 1.78
C LEU A 333 5.74 14.15 0.76
N ALA A 334 4.94 13.14 0.42
CA ALA A 334 5.30 12.15 -0.60
C ALA A 334 5.53 12.78 -1.98
N ARG A 335 4.73 13.80 -2.36
CA ARG A 335 4.93 14.56 -3.61
C ARG A 335 6.25 15.36 -3.58
N ILE A 336 6.61 15.92 -2.43
CA ILE A 336 7.89 16.61 -2.19
C ILE A 336 9.06 15.64 -2.32
N THR A 337 9.02 14.48 -1.66
CA THR A 337 10.12 13.52 -1.71
C THR A 337 10.30 12.88 -3.09
N ASN A 338 9.20 12.62 -3.81
CA ASN A 338 9.26 11.96 -5.12
C ASN A 338 9.62 12.90 -6.27
N GLY A 339 9.85 14.19 -6.01
CA GLY A 339 10.22 15.17 -7.04
C GLY A 339 9.16 15.32 -8.15
N SER A 340 7.90 14.94 -7.88
CA SER A 340 6.85 14.85 -8.91
C SER A 340 6.36 16.21 -9.40
N PHE A 341 6.88 17.31 -8.86
CA PHE A 341 6.49 18.67 -9.21
C PHE A 341 7.02 19.18 -10.56
N GLY A 342 7.85 18.39 -11.27
CA GLY A 342 8.51 18.82 -12.51
C GLY A 342 8.16 18.04 -13.78
N LYS A 343 7.31 17.00 -13.74
CA LYS A 343 7.08 16.12 -14.91
C LYS A 343 5.70 16.22 -15.56
N SER A 344 4.76 16.98 -15.00
CA SER A 344 3.41 17.14 -15.57
C SER A 344 3.22 18.39 -16.44
N GLY A 345 4.27 19.19 -16.63
CA GLY A 345 4.29 20.19 -17.69
C GLY A 345 4.74 19.51 -18.98
N LYS A 346 3.86 19.46 -19.98
CA LYS A 346 4.21 19.15 -21.37
C LYS A 346 5.56 19.82 -21.66
N SER A 347 6.55 19.04 -22.09
CA SER A 347 7.79 19.59 -22.62
C SER A 347 7.41 20.47 -23.81
N TYR A 348 7.30 21.77 -23.57
CA TYR A 348 7.75 22.69 -24.58
C TYR A 348 9.24 22.41 -24.69
N ASP A 349 9.59 21.87 -25.85
CA ASP A 349 10.92 21.59 -26.32
C ASP A 349 11.68 22.91 -26.47
N SER A 350 12.02 23.54 -25.34
CA SER A 350 12.85 24.73 -25.25
C SER A 350 14.07 24.43 -24.39
N SER A 351 14.85 23.46 -24.86
CA SER A 351 16.26 23.33 -24.49
C SER A 351 17.03 24.53 -25.06
N SER A 352 17.07 25.64 -24.32
CA SER A 352 18.17 26.62 -24.48
C SER A 352 18.31 27.65 -23.36
N ASP A 353 17.34 27.86 -22.46
CA ASP A 353 17.42 29.01 -21.52
C ASP A 353 17.23 28.65 -20.04
N ILE A 354 17.94 27.64 -19.55
CA ILE A 354 18.28 27.63 -18.12
C ILE A 354 19.42 28.63 -17.94
N LYS A 355 19.05 29.91 -17.71
CA LYS A 355 20.00 30.96 -17.32
C LYS A 355 20.87 30.43 -16.19
N SER A 356 22.19 30.55 -16.34
CA SER A 356 23.15 30.11 -15.34
C SER A 356 22.83 30.75 -13.99
N ILE A 357 23.21 30.08 -12.90
CA ILE A 357 23.03 30.60 -11.54
C ILE A 357 23.62 32.02 -11.43
N GLN A 358 24.70 32.31 -12.16
CA GLN A 358 25.31 33.64 -12.23
C GLN A 358 24.41 34.70 -12.90
N THR A 359 23.68 34.35 -13.96
CA THR A 359 22.73 35.29 -14.60
C THR A 359 21.53 35.56 -13.69
N ARG A 360 21.05 34.54 -12.98
CA ARG A 360 19.99 34.71 -11.97
C ARG A 360 20.44 35.58 -10.80
N ILE A 361 21.66 35.38 -10.29
CA ILE A 361 22.23 36.24 -9.24
C ILE A 361 22.36 37.68 -9.75
N ALA A 362 22.83 37.89 -10.99
CA ALA A 362 22.96 39.22 -11.57
C ALA A 362 21.60 39.95 -11.73
N GLU A 363 20.53 39.23 -12.09
CA GLU A 363 19.16 39.80 -12.15
C GLU A 363 18.62 40.18 -10.77
N VAL A 364 18.86 39.35 -9.75
CA VAL A 364 18.52 39.67 -8.35
C VAL A 364 19.36 40.86 -7.86
N SER A 365 20.65 40.90 -8.15
CA SER A 365 21.52 42.02 -7.80
C SER A 365 21.12 43.32 -8.51
N LYS A 366 20.59 43.26 -9.74
CA LYS A 366 20.04 44.43 -10.46
C LYS A 366 18.73 44.94 -9.86
N SER A 367 17.95 44.07 -9.23
CA SER A 367 16.69 44.44 -8.57
C SER A 367 16.90 44.93 -7.14
N ILE A 368 18.04 44.63 -6.52
CA ILE A 368 18.52 45.29 -5.31
C ILE A 368 19.11 46.66 -5.71
N ARG A 369 18.26 47.66 -5.92
CA ARG A 369 18.70 49.05 -6.04
C ARG A 369 19.11 49.56 -4.65
N ILE A 370 20.39 49.50 -4.34
CA ILE A 370 20.96 50.27 -3.23
C ILE A 370 20.88 51.75 -3.64
N LYS A 371 19.78 52.43 -3.31
CA LYS A 371 19.71 53.89 -3.39
C LYS A 371 20.76 54.44 -2.42
N LYS A 372 21.81 55.09 -2.92
CA LYS A 372 22.62 55.98 -2.10
C LYS A 372 21.68 57.07 -1.61
N SER A 373 21.51 57.19 -0.29
CA SER A 373 20.79 58.31 0.28
C SER A 373 21.56 59.59 -0.06
N GLU A 374 20.97 60.46 -0.88
CA GLU A 374 21.39 61.85 -1.02
C GLU A 374 20.99 62.61 0.26
N THR A 375 21.58 62.21 1.39
CA THR A 375 21.60 63.03 2.59
C THR A 375 23.00 63.55 2.73
N ILE A 376 23.12 64.83 2.38
CA ILE A 376 24.27 65.70 2.55
C ILE A 376 24.77 65.58 3.99
N GLY A 377 26.02 65.16 4.15
CA GLY A 377 26.84 65.56 5.30
C GLY A 377 26.72 64.80 6.61
N PHE A 378 26.57 63.47 6.63
CA PHE A 378 26.98 62.69 7.80
C PHE A 378 27.62 61.36 7.41
N GLU A 379 28.88 61.19 7.81
CA GLU A 379 29.62 59.95 7.67
C GLU A 379 28.95 58.81 8.45
N GLY A 380 28.78 57.66 7.77
CA GLY A 380 28.80 56.37 8.44
C GLY A 380 27.45 55.79 8.89
N LYS A 381 26.59 55.38 7.94
CA LYS A 381 25.86 54.09 7.96
C LYS A 381 25.06 53.91 6.68
N LYS A 382 25.46 52.95 5.83
CA LYS A 382 24.66 52.51 4.68
C LYS A 382 23.42 51.80 5.23
N SER A 383 22.28 52.48 5.25
CA SER A 383 20.99 51.87 5.54
C SER A 383 20.50 51.13 4.30
N ILE A 384 20.37 49.80 4.39
CA ILE A 384 19.69 49.01 3.37
C ILE A 384 18.19 49.21 3.61
N ILE A 385 17.58 50.11 2.85
CA ILE A 385 16.13 50.26 2.84
C ILE A 385 15.58 49.13 1.97
N TRP A 386 14.96 48.13 2.61
CA TRP A 386 14.12 47.16 1.91
C TRP A 386 12.84 47.91 1.51
N GLU A 387 12.66 48.21 0.23
CA GLU A 387 11.37 48.71 -0.25
C GLU A 387 10.32 47.62 0.06
N ASN A 388 9.33 47.97 0.87
CA ASN A 388 8.17 47.13 1.15
C ASN A 388 7.44 46.91 -0.18
N LEU A 389 7.71 45.78 -0.83
CA LEU A 389 6.94 45.33 -1.98
C LEU A 389 5.47 45.24 -1.57
N SER A 390 4.60 45.90 -2.34
CA SER A 390 3.16 45.80 -2.15
C SER A 390 2.74 44.32 -2.20
N PRO A 391 1.80 43.86 -1.36
CA PRO A 391 1.19 42.53 -1.47
C PRO A 391 0.63 42.24 -2.87
N GLU A 392 0.31 43.27 -3.65
CA GLU A 392 -0.22 43.14 -5.02
C GLU A 392 0.90 42.88 -6.06
N ASP A 393 2.14 43.30 -5.79
CA ASP A 393 3.32 42.95 -6.61
C ASP A 393 3.81 41.51 -6.35
N PHE A 394 3.32 40.87 -5.28
CA PHE A 394 3.55 39.46 -5.00
C PHE A 394 2.75 38.56 -5.95
N ASP A 395 1.55 38.92 -6.40
CA ASP A 395 0.73 37.99 -7.20
C ASP A 395 1.22 37.82 -8.65
N CYS A 396 1.92 38.80 -9.21
CA CYS A 396 2.34 38.79 -10.61
C CYS A 396 3.74 38.20 -10.86
N LYS A 397 4.61 38.08 -9.84
CA LYS A 397 5.95 37.46 -9.95
C LYS A 397 6.03 35.97 -9.55
N TYR A 398 4.98 35.40 -8.97
CA TYR A 398 4.94 34.00 -8.53
C TYR A 398 4.34 33.01 -9.55
N LYS A 399 4.32 33.35 -10.84
CA LYS A 399 4.15 32.35 -11.93
C LYS A 399 5.26 31.28 -11.94
N GLY A 400 6.30 31.44 -11.12
CA GLY A 400 7.35 30.46 -10.84
C GLY A 400 7.45 30.04 -9.37
N MET A 401 6.38 30.16 -8.56
CA MET A 401 6.35 29.51 -7.24
C MET A 401 6.52 28.02 -7.48
N THR A 402 7.70 27.48 -7.14
CA THR A 402 7.99 26.06 -7.32
C THR A 402 6.88 25.28 -6.61
N GLY A 403 6.30 24.25 -7.26
CA GLY A 403 5.17 23.49 -6.69
C GLY A 403 5.43 22.97 -5.27
N LEU A 404 6.71 22.88 -4.88
CA LEU A 404 7.21 22.66 -3.54
C LEU A 404 6.72 23.70 -2.51
N MET A 405 6.89 25.00 -2.76
CA MET A 405 6.54 26.06 -1.81
C MET A 405 5.03 26.13 -1.56
N VAL A 406 4.21 25.83 -2.57
CA VAL A 406 2.75 25.71 -2.43
C VAL A 406 2.39 24.53 -1.50
N CYS A 407 3.09 23.41 -1.64
CA CYS A 407 2.85 22.23 -0.80
C CYS A 407 3.28 22.46 0.65
N GLU A 408 4.43 23.12 0.87
CA GLU A 408 4.89 23.50 2.21
C GLU A 408 3.90 24.42 2.93
N GLN A 409 3.41 25.47 2.25
CA GLN A 409 2.38 26.34 2.81
C GLN A 409 1.10 25.58 3.14
N LYS A 410 0.69 24.65 2.28
CA LYS A 410 -0.51 23.84 2.52
C LYS A 410 -0.33 22.87 3.69
N ILE A 411 0.85 22.25 3.83
CA ILE A 411 1.20 21.43 4.99
C ILE A 411 1.10 22.26 6.27
N GLU A 412 1.63 23.49 6.28
CA GLU A 412 1.59 24.36 7.46
C GLU A 412 0.15 24.77 7.82
N ARG A 413 -0.70 25.08 6.84
CA ARG A 413 -2.14 25.33 7.08
C ARG A 413 -2.82 24.11 7.69
N LEU A 414 -2.60 22.92 7.14
CA LEU A 414 -3.19 21.68 7.65
C LEU A 414 -2.73 21.35 9.08
N LYS A 415 -1.45 21.58 9.41
CA LYS A 415 -0.93 21.44 10.78
C LYS A 415 -1.64 22.39 11.75
N ASN A 416 -1.83 23.64 11.35
CA ASN A 416 -2.53 24.63 12.17
C ASN A 416 -4.02 24.27 12.36
N ASP A 417 -4.69 23.76 11.33
CA ASP A 417 -6.07 23.27 11.43
C ASP A 417 -6.20 22.08 12.38
N ILE A 418 -5.28 21.10 12.29
CA ILE A 418 -5.23 19.95 13.21
C ILE A 418 -5.12 20.44 14.66
N LYS A 419 -4.20 21.38 14.91
CA LYS A 419 -4.00 21.94 16.25
C LYS A 419 -5.26 22.64 16.76
N LYS A 420 -5.94 23.43 15.91
CA LYS A 420 -7.21 24.09 16.27
C LYS A 420 -8.29 23.07 16.63
N LEU A 421 -8.47 22.02 15.82
CA LEU A 421 -9.43 20.94 16.08
C LEU A 421 -9.13 20.25 17.42
N GLN A 422 -7.87 19.95 17.71
CA GLN A 422 -7.45 19.38 18.99
C GLN A 422 -7.76 20.31 20.18
N ASP A 423 -7.41 21.59 20.07
CA ASP A 423 -7.63 22.57 21.13
C ASP A 423 -9.13 22.80 21.42
N GLU A 424 -9.95 22.84 20.37
CA GLU A 424 -11.41 22.99 20.48
C GLU A 424 -12.07 21.76 21.10
N GLU A 425 -11.68 20.57 20.67
CA GLU A 425 -12.24 19.33 21.19
C GLU A 425 -11.82 19.10 22.66
N ILE A 426 -10.59 19.44 23.03
CA ILE A 426 -10.15 19.35 24.44
C ILE A 426 -10.92 20.33 25.32
N LYS A 427 -11.22 21.55 24.85
CA LYS A 427 -12.10 22.49 25.57
C LYS A 427 -13.50 21.90 25.74
N ARG A 428 -14.02 21.20 24.73
CA ARG A 428 -15.33 20.54 24.79
C ARG A 428 -15.33 19.39 25.79
N ILE A 429 -14.39 18.45 25.68
CA ILE A 429 -14.20 17.33 26.61
C ILE A 429 -14.04 17.84 28.05
N PHE A 430 -13.26 18.90 28.26
CA PHE A 430 -13.09 19.51 29.58
C PHE A 430 -14.41 20.01 30.16
N LYS A 431 -15.24 20.71 29.36
CA LYS A 431 -16.57 21.18 29.82
C LYS A 431 -17.49 20.01 30.13
N GLU A 432 -17.53 18.98 29.30
CA GLU A 432 -18.37 17.79 29.52
C GLU A 432 -17.96 17.04 30.80
N CYS A 433 -16.66 16.82 31.01
CA CYS A 433 -16.18 16.18 32.24
C CYS A 433 -16.46 17.06 33.47
N PHE A 434 -16.19 18.36 33.40
CA PHE A 434 -16.27 19.25 34.55
C PHE A 434 -17.71 19.66 34.94
N LEU A 435 -18.61 19.82 33.96
CA LEU A 435 -19.98 20.29 34.21
C LEU A 435 -21.00 19.16 34.26
N ASN A 436 -20.79 18.11 33.45
CA ASN A 436 -21.78 17.05 33.28
C ASN A 436 -21.36 15.73 33.96
N SER A 437 -20.25 15.74 34.72
CA SER A 437 -19.66 14.58 35.38
C SER A 437 -19.49 13.39 34.44
N TYR A 438 -19.02 13.65 33.21
CA TYR A 438 -18.85 12.61 32.20
C TYR A 438 -17.88 11.51 32.65
N ASP A 439 -16.81 11.91 33.33
CA ASP A 439 -15.81 11.02 33.93
C ASP A 439 -16.41 10.09 35.01
N GLU A 440 -17.32 10.59 35.84
CA GLU A 440 -18.03 9.78 36.83
C GLU A 440 -19.03 8.81 36.17
N LYS A 441 -19.80 9.30 35.19
CA LYS A 441 -20.81 8.50 34.47
C LYS A 441 -20.18 7.35 33.68
N LYS A 442 -19.05 7.61 33.02
CA LYS A 442 -18.35 6.63 32.19
C LYS A 442 -17.23 5.90 32.93
N LYS A 443 -16.88 6.34 34.15
CA LYS A 443 -15.76 5.85 34.97
C LYS A 443 -14.41 5.96 34.25
N ILE A 444 -14.18 7.06 33.52
CA ILE A 444 -13.02 7.25 32.66
C ILE A 444 -12.36 8.58 32.93
N ASP A 445 -11.05 8.54 33.19
CA ASP A 445 -10.23 9.73 33.42
C ASP A 445 -10.16 10.59 32.15
N ILE A 446 -10.33 11.90 32.30
CA ILE A 446 -10.15 12.90 31.25
C ILE A 446 -8.82 12.73 30.52
N LYS A 447 -7.77 12.28 31.21
CA LYS A 447 -6.46 11.99 30.61
C LYS A 447 -6.52 10.91 29.54
N VAL A 448 -7.36 9.90 29.71
CA VAL A 448 -7.56 8.83 28.72
C VAL A 448 -8.24 9.38 27.47
N LEU A 449 -9.25 10.24 27.64
CA LEU A 449 -9.93 10.90 26.51
C LEU A 449 -8.97 11.81 25.72
N ILE A 450 -8.13 12.57 26.43
CA ILE A 450 -7.13 13.43 25.79
C ILE A 450 -6.07 12.59 25.09
N ALA A 451 -5.53 11.55 25.75
CA ALA A 451 -4.54 10.65 25.15
C ALA A 451 -5.08 9.97 23.88
N ALA A 452 -6.35 9.57 23.86
CA ALA A 452 -6.99 9.02 22.66
C ALA A 452 -7.02 10.02 21.49
N LEU A 453 -7.11 11.33 21.75
CA LEU A 453 -7.16 12.37 20.73
C LEU A 453 -5.77 12.82 20.24
N VAL A 454 -4.84 13.08 21.16
CA VAL A 454 -3.55 13.73 20.85
C VAL A 454 -2.34 12.81 21.01
N GLY A 455 -2.53 11.63 21.56
CA GLY A 455 -1.48 10.68 21.90
C GLY A 455 -0.85 10.94 23.27
N VAL A 456 -0.19 9.90 23.79
CA VAL A 456 0.45 9.94 25.12
C VAL A 456 1.60 10.95 25.16
N ASP A 457 2.35 11.10 24.06
CA ASP A 457 3.51 12.00 24.00
C ASP A 457 3.12 13.47 24.14
N ASN A 458 1.89 13.82 23.76
CA ASN A 458 1.37 15.19 23.89
C ASN A 458 0.54 15.40 25.17
N LEU A 459 0.33 14.36 25.97
CA LEU A 459 -0.59 14.41 27.10
C LEU A 459 -0.20 15.45 28.15
N ASP A 460 1.09 15.64 28.43
CA ASP A 460 1.55 16.60 29.44
C ASP A 460 1.31 18.05 29.03
N LYS A 461 1.55 18.35 27.74
CA LYS A 461 1.26 19.66 27.14
C LYS A 461 -0.24 19.99 27.27
N TYR A 462 -1.09 19.04 26.93
CA TYR A 462 -2.54 19.22 27.00
C TYR A 462 -3.10 19.13 28.42
N SER A 463 -2.46 18.41 29.33
CA SER A 463 -2.78 18.43 30.76
C SER A 463 -2.54 19.80 31.35
N THR A 464 -1.43 20.45 31.00
CA THR A 464 -1.15 21.84 31.40
C THR A 464 -2.20 22.81 30.86
N PHE A 465 -2.62 22.60 29.60
CA PHE A 465 -3.70 23.37 28.99
C PHE A 465 -5.03 23.20 29.74
N VAL A 466 -5.40 21.98 30.12
CA VAL A 466 -6.60 21.69 30.91
C VAL A 466 -6.54 22.32 32.31
N ILE A 467 -5.38 22.29 32.97
CA ILE A 467 -5.19 22.95 34.27
C ILE A 467 -5.43 24.46 34.13
N LYS A 468 -4.94 25.08 33.06
CA LYS A 468 -5.18 26.50 32.76
C LYS A 468 -6.68 26.76 32.53
N LEU A 469 -7.36 25.94 31.72
CA LEU A 469 -8.80 26.04 31.50
C LEU A 469 -9.59 25.94 32.82
N LYS A 470 -9.21 25.01 33.70
CA LYS A 470 -9.82 24.87 35.03
C LYS A 470 -9.62 26.12 35.88
N ARG A 471 -8.42 26.69 35.91
CA ARG A 471 -8.12 27.93 36.64
C ARG A 471 -8.96 29.09 36.12
N ASP A 472 -9.00 29.28 34.80
CA ASP A 472 -9.75 30.36 34.14
C ASP A 472 -11.26 30.21 34.40
N PHE A 473 -11.78 28.98 34.38
CA PHE A 473 -13.17 28.69 34.67
C PHE A 473 -13.53 28.98 36.14
N MET A 474 -12.70 28.54 37.09
CA MET A 474 -12.90 28.82 38.52
C MET A 474 -12.81 30.31 38.84
N SER A 475 -11.90 31.04 38.19
CA SER A 475 -11.80 32.50 38.33
C SER A 475 -13.10 33.18 37.87
N LYS A 476 -13.65 32.79 36.72
CA LYS A 476 -14.94 33.31 36.23
C LYS A 476 -16.09 33.01 37.20
N LEU A 477 -16.18 31.78 37.71
CA LEU A 477 -17.18 31.39 38.72
C LEU A 477 -17.05 32.20 40.03
N SER A 478 -15.83 32.51 40.46
CA SER A 478 -15.63 33.34 41.66
C SER A 478 -16.05 34.80 41.44
N SER A 479 -15.77 35.34 40.24
CA SER A 479 -16.15 36.72 39.87
C SER A 479 -17.67 36.92 39.75
N THR A 480 -18.41 35.89 39.34
CA THR A 480 -19.87 35.96 39.28
C THR A 480 -20.52 35.82 40.66
N LYS A 481 -19.91 35.08 41.59
CA LYS A 481 -20.39 35.00 43.00
C LYS A 481 -20.24 36.31 43.77
N THR A 482 -19.27 37.15 43.42
CA THR A 482 -19.13 38.49 44.02
C THR A 482 -20.17 39.49 43.52
N PHE A 483 -20.94 39.15 42.48
CA PHE A 483 -22.15 39.88 42.08
C PHE A 483 -23.36 39.42 42.90
N ASN A 484 -23.21 39.33 44.22
CA ASN A 484 -24.37 39.27 45.10
C ASN A 484 -25.07 40.62 44.95
N PHE A 485 -26.25 40.60 44.31
CA PHE A 485 -27.21 41.69 44.43
C PHE A 485 -27.39 41.93 45.93
N SER A 486 -26.75 42.99 46.46
CA SER A 486 -27.21 43.59 47.70
C SER A 486 -28.62 44.04 47.38
N SER A 487 -29.59 43.18 47.67
CA SER A 487 -30.99 43.51 47.69
C SER A 487 -31.12 44.68 48.65
N GLY A 488 -31.06 45.89 48.11
CA GLY A 488 -31.44 47.10 48.80
C GLY A 488 -32.90 46.89 49.15
N SER A 489 -33.14 46.42 50.37
CA SER A 489 -34.44 46.44 51.00
C SER A 489 -34.83 47.90 51.17
N LYS A 490 -35.37 48.51 50.11
CA LYS A 490 -36.23 49.68 50.24
C LYS A 490 -37.52 49.19 50.87
N THR A 491 -37.52 49.12 52.19
CA THR A 491 -38.75 49.19 52.98
C THR A 491 -39.32 50.58 52.81
N ASP A 492 -40.12 50.79 51.76
CA ASP A 492 -41.01 51.94 51.66
C ASP A 492 -42.09 51.77 52.75
N ARG A 493 -41.89 52.46 53.88
CA ARG A 493 -42.92 52.66 54.88
C ARG A 493 -43.94 53.64 54.31
N TYR A 494 -45.04 53.12 53.77
CA TYR A 494 -46.28 53.88 53.73
C TYR A 494 -46.75 54.09 55.17
N LYS A 495 -46.65 55.33 55.67
CA LYS A 495 -47.44 55.81 56.80
C LYS A 495 -48.79 56.30 56.25
N VAL A 496 -49.86 55.77 56.84
CA VAL A 496 -51.24 56.30 56.77
C VAL A 496 -51.29 57.63 57.51
#